data_AF-A0A962UH44-F1
#
_entry.id   AF-A0A962UH44-F1
#
_cell.length_a   1.000
_cell.length_b   1.000
_cell.length_c   1.000
_cell.angle_alpha   90.00
_cell.angle_beta   90.00
_cell.angle_gamma   90.00
#
_symmetry.space_group_name_H-M   'P 1'
#
loop_
_entity.id
_entity.type
_entity.pdbx_description
1 polymer ?
#
loop_
_entity_poly.entity_id
_entity_poly.type
_entity_poly.pdbx_seq_one_letter_code
_entity_poly.pdbx_strand_id
1 'polypeptide(L)'
;MGMSKTQEQRSLKQLKKNVCSQNKSIFLSWWINPVLWVLVAVTFVGLQRFNNMGAIEVWVVIIVSAIAGAVVGAIIIVQVSEKQWPYIKPHISVESINERLSELDT
;
A
#
# COMPACT_ATOMS: atom_id res chain seq x y z
N MET A 1 21.29 11.80 -3.52
CA MET A 1 21.39 10.46 -4.15
C MET A 1 20.61 10.52 -5.45
N GLY A 2 21.30 10.68 -6.58
CA GLY A 2 20.65 10.78 -7.90
C GLY A 2 20.15 9.42 -8.34
N MET A 3 18.92 9.34 -8.80
CA MET A 3 18.33 8.14 -9.37
C MET A 3 19.11 7.77 -10.65
N SER A 4 19.45 6.50 -10.84
CA SER A 4 20.10 6.07 -12.08
C SER A 4 19.17 6.31 -13.27
N LYS A 5 19.69 6.79 -14.41
CA LYS A 5 18.89 7.09 -15.63
C LYS A 5 17.95 5.93 -16.02
N THR A 6 18.40 4.68 -15.82
CA THR A 6 17.60 3.47 -16.10
C THR A 6 16.47 3.24 -15.09
N GLN A 7 16.65 3.62 -13.83
CA GLN A 7 15.61 3.56 -12.79
C GLN A 7 14.57 4.66 -12.98
N GLU A 8 15.01 5.86 -13.36
CA GLU A 8 14.13 6.99 -13.70
C GLU A 8 13.24 6.61 -14.89
N GLN A 9 13.82 6.09 -15.97
CA GLN A 9 13.08 5.65 -17.16
C GLN A 9 12.05 4.55 -16.85
N ARG A 10 12.41 3.56 -16.01
CA ARG A 10 11.48 2.50 -15.57
C ARG A 10 10.32 3.06 -14.76
N SER A 11 10.60 3.99 -13.84
CA SER A 11 9.60 4.61 -12.97
C SER A 11 8.63 5.45 -13.79
N LEU A 12 9.12 6.25 -14.75
CA LEU A 12 8.29 7.06 -15.65
C LEU A 12 7.43 6.20 -16.59
N LYS A 13 7.96 5.09 -17.13
CA LYS A 13 7.18 4.12 -17.93
C LYS A 13 6.06 3.48 -17.11
N GLN A 14 6.32 3.10 -15.86
CA GLN A 14 5.30 2.57 -14.96
C GLN A 14 4.25 3.64 -14.59
N LEU A 15 4.67 4.88 -14.34
CA LEU A 15 3.77 5.98 -14.02
C LEU A 15 2.81 6.26 -15.18
N LYS A 16 3.33 6.36 -16.42
CA LYS A 16 2.52 6.54 -17.64
C LYS A 16 1.48 5.42 -17.80
N LYS A 17 1.88 4.16 -17.55
CA LYS A 17 0.98 3.00 -17.61
C LYS A 17 -0.13 3.08 -16.54
N ASN A 18 0.22 3.47 -15.31
CA ASN A 18 -0.71 3.56 -14.19
C ASN A 18 -1.66 4.77 -14.27
N VAL A 19 -1.23 5.86 -14.90
CA VAL A 19 -2.07 7.03 -15.19
C VAL A 19 -3.10 6.70 -16.28
N CYS A 20 -2.72 5.97 -17.33
CA CYS A 20 -3.64 5.56 -18.40
C CYS A 20 -4.57 4.41 -18.01
N SER A 21 -4.13 3.49 -17.14
CA SER A 21 -4.97 2.40 -16.65
C SER A 21 -6.13 2.95 -15.79
N GLN A 22 -7.38 2.62 -16.15
CA GLN A 22 -8.50 2.64 -15.20
C GLN A 22 -8.26 1.55 -14.17
N ASN A 23 -7.42 1.83 -13.16
CA ASN A 23 -7.21 0.92 -12.06
C ASN A 23 -8.54 0.80 -11.30
N LYS A 24 -9.26 -0.29 -11.54
CA LYS A 24 -10.36 -0.74 -10.66
C LYS A 24 -9.72 -0.95 -9.29
N SER A 25 -9.88 0.02 -8.40
CA SER A 25 -9.48 -0.09 -7.01
C SER A 25 -10.16 -1.33 -6.42
N ILE A 26 -9.37 -2.36 -6.16
CA ILE A 26 -9.82 -3.59 -5.50
C ILE A 26 -10.26 -3.25 -4.07
N PHE A 27 -9.74 -2.14 -3.52
CA PHE A 27 -10.02 -1.64 -2.18
C PHE A 27 -11.23 -0.70 -2.07
N LEU A 28 -11.96 -0.45 -3.17
CA LEU A 28 -13.16 0.37 -3.14
C LEU A 28 -14.37 -0.33 -2.50
N SER A 29 -14.26 -1.63 -2.21
CA SER A 29 -15.28 -2.34 -1.45
C SER A 29 -15.29 -1.82 -0.02
N TRP A 30 -16.38 -1.12 0.34
CA TRP A 30 -16.63 -0.56 1.67
C TRP A 30 -16.51 -1.61 2.80
N TRP A 31 -16.57 -2.89 2.45
CA TRP A 31 -16.44 -4.05 3.34
C TRP A 31 -15.00 -4.41 3.73
N ILE A 32 -13.97 -3.94 3.03
CA ILE A 32 -12.59 -4.35 3.35
C ILE A 32 -12.16 -3.81 4.71
N ASN A 33 -12.54 -2.58 5.05
CA ASN A 33 -12.18 -1.97 6.32
C ASN A 33 -12.79 -2.71 7.54
N PRO A 34 -14.11 -2.99 7.59
CA PRO A 34 -14.68 -3.76 8.70
C PRO A 34 -14.13 -5.18 8.77
N VAL A 35 -13.87 -5.84 7.64
CA VAL A 35 -13.25 -7.18 7.62
C VAL A 35 -11.85 -7.13 8.23
N LEU A 36 -11.04 -6.12 7.93
CA LEU A 36 -9.71 -5.92 8.51
C LEU A 36 -9.76 -5.75 10.03
N TRP A 37 -10.67 -4.90 10.51
CA TRP A 37 -10.86 -4.69 11.95
C TRP A 37 -11.31 -5.96 12.68
N VAL A 38 -12.22 -6.73 12.08
CA VAL A 38 -12.65 -8.03 12.62
C VAL A 38 -11.46 -9.00 12.68
N LEU A 39 -10.63 -9.06 11.63
CA LEU A 39 -9.47 -9.94 11.57
C LEU A 39 -8.47 -9.60 12.68
N VAL A 40 -8.16 -8.32 12.86
CA VAL A 40 -7.29 -7.83 13.94
C VAL A 40 -7.88 -8.17 15.32
N ALA A 41 -9.17 -7.91 15.53
CA ALA A 41 -9.83 -8.19 16.80
C ALA A 41 -9.80 -9.70 17.14
N VAL A 42 -10.09 -10.56 16.16
CA VAL A 42 -10.04 -12.02 16.33
C VAL A 42 -8.61 -12.49 16.65
N THR A 43 -7.62 -11.97 15.94
CA THR A 43 -6.20 -12.29 16.20
C THR A 43 -5.79 -11.87 17.62
N PHE A 44 -6.15 -10.67 18.05
CA PHE A 44 -5.78 -10.13 19.36
C PHE A 44 -6.47 -10.89 20.50
N VAL A 45 -7.78 -11.12 20.39
CA VAL A 45 -8.56 -11.91 21.37
C VAL A 45 -8.05 -13.35 21.44
N GLY A 46 -7.73 -13.95 20.29
CA GLY A 46 -7.14 -15.29 20.21
C GLY A 46 -5.80 -15.36 20.94
N LEU A 47 -4.86 -14.48 20.61
CA LEU A 47 -3.54 -14.41 21.25
C LEU A 47 -3.63 -14.19 22.75
N GLN A 48 -4.51 -13.29 23.20
CA GLN A 48 -4.69 -13.00 24.63
C GLN A 48 -5.27 -14.21 25.38
N ARG A 49 -6.20 -14.95 24.77
CA ARG A 49 -6.73 -16.19 25.34
C ARG A 49 -5.64 -17.26 25.51
N PHE A 50 -4.78 -17.43 24.52
CA PHE A 50 -3.68 -18.39 24.58
C PHE A 50 -2.56 -17.98 25.55
N ASN A 51 -2.28 -16.68 25.68
CA ASN A 51 -1.35 -16.15 26.69
C ASN A 51 -1.87 -16.44 28.11
N ASN A 52 -3.16 -16.22 28.38
CA ASN A 52 -3.77 -16.51 29.69
C ASN A 52 -3.78 -18.02 30.04
N MET A 53 -3.68 -18.90 29.03
CA MET A 53 -3.54 -20.35 29.23
C MET A 53 -2.08 -20.80 29.43
N GLY A 54 -1.12 -19.87 29.41
CA GLY A 54 0.32 -20.17 29.50
C GLY A 54 0.87 -20.93 28.28
N ALA A 55 0.10 -21.01 27.19
CA ALA A 55 0.43 -21.82 26.02
C ALA A 55 1.34 -21.09 25.02
N ILE A 56 1.52 -19.78 25.16
CA ILE A 56 2.28 -18.94 24.23
C ILE A 56 3.14 -17.95 25.02
N GLU A 57 4.41 -17.82 24.67
CA GLU A 57 5.30 -16.81 25.25
C GLU A 57 4.88 -15.39 24.85
N VAL A 58 5.02 -14.44 25.79
CA VAL A 58 4.66 -13.03 25.61
C VAL A 58 5.32 -12.40 24.36
N TRP A 59 6.54 -12.81 24.02
CA TRP A 59 7.25 -12.33 22.82
C TRP A 59 6.54 -12.66 21.52
N VAL A 60 5.89 -13.83 21.43
CA VAL A 60 5.13 -14.24 20.25
C VAL A 60 3.91 -13.32 20.08
N VAL A 61 3.22 -12.99 21.18
CA VAL A 61 2.09 -12.06 21.16
C VAL A 61 2.52 -10.67 20.67
N ILE A 62 3.67 -10.18 21.15
CA ILE A 62 4.23 -8.88 20.74
C ILE A 62 4.54 -8.88 19.24
N ILE A 63 5.25 -9.91 18.74
CA ILE A 63 5.66 -10.00 17.33
C ILE A 63 4.43 -10.08 16.42
N VAL A 64 3.46 -10.94 16.74
CA VAL A 64 2.25 -11.09 15.91
C VAL A 64 1.41 -9.82 15.93
N SER A 65 1.30 -9.14 17.07
CA SER A 65 0.58 -7.87 17.16
C SER A 65 1.27 -6.75 16.35
N ALA A 66 2.60 -6.68 16.40
CA ALA A 66 3.37 -5.70 15.63
C ALA A 66 3.21 -5.93 14.12
N ILE A 67 3.27 -7.19 13.67
CA ILE A 67 3.06 -7.55 12.26
C ILE A 67 1.62 -7.22 11.83
N ALA A 68 0.62 -7.56 12.65
CA ALA A 68 -0.78 -7.24 12.35
C ALA A 68 -0.97 -5.71 12.21
N GLY A 69 -0.42 -4.92 13.13
CA GLY A 69 -0.46 -3.46 13.05
C GLY A 69 0.22 -2.91 11.80
N ALA A 70 1.39 -3.43 11.43
CA ALA A 70 2.11 -3.03 10.22
C ALA A 70 1.31 -3.34 8.94
N VAL A 71 0.68 -4.51 8.87
CA VAL A 71 -0.17 -4.90 7.72
C VAL A 71 -1.39 -3.98 7.61
N VAL A 72 -2.08 -3.70 8.72
CA VAL A 72 -3.21 -2.78 8.75
C VAL A 72 -2.79 -1.38 8.29
N GLY A 73 -1.68 -0.87 8.82
CA GLY A 73 -1.13 0.43 8.44
C GLY A 73 -0.79 0.51 6.96
N ALA A 74 -0.13 -0.51 6.40
CA ALA A 74 0.18 -0.59 4.98
C ALA A 74 -1.09 -0.57 4.11
N ILE A 75 -2.13 -1.31 4.50
CA ILE A 75 -3.39 -1.34 3.76
C ILE A 75 -4.11 0.03 3.81
N ILE A 76 -4.11 0.70 4.96
CA ILE A 76 -4.69 2.05 5.09
C ILE A 76 -3.94 3.05 4.20
N ILE A 77 -2.60 3.01 4.18
CA ILE A 77 -1.79 3.88 3.32
C ILE A 77 -2.18 3.68 1.85
N VAL A 78 -2.24 2.42 1.39
CA VAL A 78 -2.65 2.09 0.02
C VAL A 78 -4.06 2.60 -0.28
N GLN A 79 -5.02 2.38 0.63
CA GLN A 79 -6.40 2.89 0.47
C GLN A 79 -6.47 4.41 0.35
N VAL A 80 -5.71 5.13 1.18
CA VAL A 80 -5.64 6.60 1.13
C VAL A 80 -5.01 7.04 -0.18
N SER A 81 -3.90 6.41 -0.60
CA SER A 81 -3.25 6.70 -1.87
C SER A 81 -4.20 6.47 -3.05
N GLU A 82 -4.97 5.37 -3.07
CA GLU A 82 -5.97 5.12 -4.11
C GLU A 82 -7.10 6.15 -4.12
N LYS A 83 -7.57 6.61 -2.95
CA LYS A 83 -8.59 7.66 -2.84
C LYS A 83 -8.06 9.03 -3.28
N GLN A 84 -6.78 9.31 -3.05
CA GLN A 84 -6.14 10.57 -3.46
C GLN A 84 -5.76 10.58 -4.94
N TRP A 85 -5.45 9.41 -5.51
CA TRP A 85 -5.07 9.24 -6.92
C TRP A 85 -5.99 9.94 -7.94
N PRO A 86 -7.33 9.84 -7.89
CA PRO A 86 -8.19 10.54 -8.86
C PRO A 86 -8.09 12.06 -8.79
N TYR A 87 -7.73 12.63 -7.63
CA TYR A 87 -7.52 14.08 -7.48
C TYR A 87 -6.13 14.51 -7.95
N ILE A 88 -5.12 13.65 -7.82
CA ILE A 88 -3.75 13.94 -8.24
C ILE A 88 -3.56 13.71 -9.74
N LYS A 89 -4.21 12.66 -10.30
CA LYS A 89 -4.14 12.27 -11.71
C LYS A 89 -4.27 13.43 -12.71
N PRO A 90 -5.24 14.37 -12.60
CA PRO A 90 -5.37 15.47 -13.56
C PRO A 90 -4.24 16.51 -13.47
N HIS A 91 -3.47 16.54 -12.38
CA HIS A 91 -2.33 17.44 -12.21
C HIS A 91 -1.01 16.83 -12.68
N ILE A 92 -0.99 15.56 -13.08
CA ILE A 92 0.17 14.90 -13.67
C ILE A 92 0.19 15.21 -15.17
N SER A 93 1.10 16.07 -15.62
CA SER A 93 1.27 16.37 -17.05
C SER A 93 1.94 15.20 -17.76
N VAL A 94 1.15 14.41 -18.48
CA VAL A 94 1.65 13.29 -19.32
C VAL A 94 2.65 13.78 -20.36
N GLU A 95 2.51 15.04 -20.79
CA GLU A 95 3.40 15.71 -21.73
C GLU A 95 4.83 15.90 -21.15
N SER A 96 4.96 16.38 -19.92
CA SER A 96 6.27 16.51 -19.26
C SER A 96 6.95 15.15 -19.05
N ILE A 97 6.17 14.11 -18.78
CA ILE A 97 6.68 12.73 -18.63
C ILE A 97 7.22 12.23 -19.97
N ASN A 98 6.56 12.53 -21.08
CA ASN A 98 7.00 12.13 -22.41
C ASN A 98 8.26 12.89 -22.85
N GLU A 99 8.32 14.21 -22.61
CA GLU A 99 9.51 15.03 -22.86
C GLU A 99 10.70 14.47 -22.10
N ARG A 100 10.54 14.20 -20.79
CA ARG A 100 11.62 13.64 -19.97
C ARG A 100 12.04 12.24 -20.42
N LEU A 101 11.10 11.41 -20.84
CA LEU A 101 11.40 10.10 -21.42
C LEU A 101 12.19 10.21 -22.73
N SER A 102 11.90 11.21 -23.56
CA SER A 102 12.62 11.46 -24.81
C SER A 102 14.04 11.99 -24.56
N GLU A 103 14.25 12.81 -23.53
CA GLU A 103 15.57 13.25 -23.07
C GLU A 103 16.41 12.09 -22.49
N LEU A 104 15.76 11.10 -21.88
CA LEU A 104 16.43 9.94 -21.29
C LEU A 104 16.75 8.83 -22.31
N ASP A 105 16.05 8.78 -23.45
CA ASP A 105 16.33 7.86 -24.56
C ASP A 105 17.37 8.43 -25.57
N THR A 106 17.70 9.72 -25.48
CA THR A 106 18.74 10.40 -26.29
C THR A 106 20.08 10.44 -25.54
#